data_AF-A0A9Q8WAP6-F1
#
_entry.id   AF-A0A9Q8WAP6-F1
#
_cell.length_a   1.000
_cell.length_b   1.000
_cell.length_c   1.000
_cell.angle_alpha   90.00
_cell.angle_beta   90.00
_cell.angle_gamma   90.00
#
_symmetry.space_group_name_H-M   'P 1'
#
loop_
_entity.id
_entity.type
_entity.pdbx_description
1 polymer ?
#
loop_
_entity_poly.entity_id
_entity_poly.type
_entity_poly.pdbx_seq_one_letter_code
_entity_poly.pdbx_strand_id
1 'polypeptide(L)'
;MSLTKTLFCAVGLAANVARVAAADLDDFISGQRTIALNGVLSNIGPDGASVAGASAGIVVASPSKADPDYFFTWTRDAALTMKMIVDEFILGHDELQVHIEDYYKSQAVLQTVGNPSGSFLPSGRGLGEAKYLVDGSRFNGEWGRPQRDGPALRAITLITYSRWLVDNGQEAKAKDIVWPIISNDLSYTAQYWNSTGFDLWEEVNGSSFFTTQNQYRALVEGAALAESLSVKCTGCELAPDVLCFLQTYWNAADGYYVANVNTQTKRSGKDANVMLGSIAVFDVAASCEDPSIQPCHSKALSNFKVWVDSFRNGTLYPVNEGIAQGQGVALGRYIEDTYYNGNPWYLITLGAAEFLYDAVAQWNAHGQIKVDATSLPFFKELYPTARETTYQKNSNSTLDYAGIVKAVNAYADSFVEIAQKYTPADGALAEQFNKTTGSPTSARDLTWSYAAFITMAERRAGQYPPSWVPEAASEVPVTCAASTTTGVYVPATAAGAPDVTGSCTVPVTFLVNATTYYGEGLSLLGNIAELGAWNVDNGQPMSASGYTAERPLWSVDVELPGGSNVSYVYVRKQSCGFLYEERNRTLTVPACNSTQKVVTDDAWVGKTNGC
;
A
#
# COMPACT_ATOMS: atom_id res chain seq x y z
N MET A 1 28.30 -41.55 39.93
CA MET A 1 28.89 -40.20 39.71
C MET A 1 29.09 -39.89 38.21
N SER A 2 28.14 -40.29 37.33
CA SER A 2 28.34 -40.18 35.86
C SER A 2 27.05 -39.90 35.05
N LEU A 3 26.03 -39.27 35.64
CA LEU A 3 24.87 -38.74 34.89
C LEU A 3 24.80 -37.21 34.87
N THR A 4 25.53 -36.52 35.75
CA THR A 4 25.50 -35.05 35.87
C THR A 4 26.46 -34.32 34.93
N LYS A 5 27.44 -34.99 34.31
CA LYS A 5 28.40 -34.33 33.39
C LYS A 5 27.88 -34.20 31.94
N THR A 6 27.00 -35.10 31.49
CA THR A 6 26.48 -35.07 30.12
C THR A 6 25.41 -33.98 29.92
N LEU A 7 24.66 -33.65 30.97
CA LEU A 7 23.64 -32.60 30.93
C LEU A 7 24.23 -31.18 30.87
N PHE A 8 25.33 -30.92 31.58
CA PHE A 8 26.01 -29.61 31.55
C PHE A 8 26.71 -29.32 30.22
N CYS A 9 27.19 -30.36 29.51
CA CYS A 9 27.87 -30.19 28.23
C CYS A 9 26.88 -29.89 27.09
N ALA A 10 25.71 -30.55 27.09
CA ALA A 10 24.64 -30.29 26.12
C ALA A 10 24.01 -28.90 26.29
N VAL A 11 23.79 -28.45 27.53
CA VAL A 11 23.27 -27.10 27.82
C VAL A 11 24.28 -26.01 27.45
N GLY A 12 25.58 -26.23 27.71
CA GLY A 12 26.64 -25.29 27.31
C GLY A 12 26.83 -25.17 25.79
N LEU A 13 26.69 -26.28 25.06
CA LEU A 13 26.78 -26.27 23.59
C LEU A 13 25.55 -25.58 22.96
N ALA A 14 24.34 -25.87 23.42
CA ALA A 14 23.12 -25.22 22.95
C ALA A 14 23.10 -23.70 23.25
N ALA A 15 23.58 -23.29 24.43
CA ALA A 15 23.71 -21.87 24.77
C ALA A 15 24.75 -21.14 23.91
N ASN A 16 25.85 -21.80 23.55
CA ASN A 16 26.85 -21.23 22.64
C ASN A 16 26.35 -21.14 21.20
N VAL A 17 25.65 -22.16 20.68
CA VAL A 17 25.05 -22.13 19.34
C VAL A 17 23.98 -21.03 19.24
N ALA A 18 23.11 -20.89 20.24
CA ALA A 18 22.11 -19.82 20.27
C ALA A 18 22.73 -18.42 20.34
N ARG A 19 23.85 -18.25 21.08
CA ARG A 19 24.59 -16.98 21.13
C ARG A 19 25.27 -16.63 19.81
N VAL A 20 25.84 -17.63 19.12
CA VAL A 20 26.48 -17.42 17.82
C VAL A 20 25.44 -17.11 16.74
N ALA A 21 24.29 -17.80 16.74
CA ALA A 21 23.19 -17.51 15.82
C ALA A 21 22.60 -16.10 16.05
N ALA A 22 22.41 -15.69 17.31
CA ALA A 22 21.95 -14.33 17.61
C ALA A 22 22.95 -13.25 17.16
N ALA A 23 24.26 -13.48 17.38
CA ALA A 23 25.30 -12.57 16.90
C ALA A 23 25.33 -12.48 15.35
N ASP A 24 25.13 -13.61 14.65
CA ASP A 24 25.05 -13.67 13.19
C ASP A 24 23.84 -12.89 12.64
N LEU A 25 22.68 -12.97 13.31
CA LEU A 25 21.49 -12.23 12.92
C LEU A 25 21.64 -10.72 13.17
N ASP A 26 22.21 -10.32 14.32
CA ASP A 26 22.45 -8.91 14.63
C ASP A 26 23.45 -8.28 13.64
N ASP A 27 24.52 -9.00 13.29
CA ASP A 27 25.50 -8.58 12.28
C ASP A 27 24.86 -8.46 10.89
N PHE A 28 24.02 -9.41 10.50
CA PHE A 28 23.25 -9.34 9.25
C PHE A 28 22.34 -8.12 9.23
N ILE A 29 21.55 -7.89 10.28
CA ILE A 29 20.61 -6.76 10.33
C ILE A 29 21.36 -5.43 10.22
N SER A 30 22.46 -5.29 10.96
CA SER A 30 23.26 -4.06 10.93
C SER A 30 23.86 -3.81 9.54
N GLY A 31 24.44 -4.83 8.90
CA GLY A 31 25.03 -4.69 7.57
C GLY A 31 23.98 -4.45 6.48
N GLN A 32 22.90 -5.21 6.52
CA GLN A 32 21.84 -5.16 5.52
C GLN A 32 21.03 -3.86 5.62
N ARG A 33 20.89 -3.23 6.80
CA ARG A 33 20.23 -1.91 6.92
C ARG A 33 20.99 -0.84 6.14
N THR A 34 22.32 -0.83 6.20
CA THR A 34 23.14 0.10 5.40
C THR A 34 22.99 -0.15 3.90
N ILE A 35 22.96 -1.41 3.47
CA ILE A 35 22.73 -1.77 2.06
C ILE A 35 21.34 -1.33 1.62
N ALA A 36 20.32 -1.56 2.45
CA ALA A 36 18.94 -1.22 2.15
C ALA A 36 18.75 0.30 2.01
N LEU A 37 19.32 1.11 2.91
CA LEU A 37 19.22 2.57 2.80
C LEU A 37 19.87 3.06 1.49
N ASN A 38 21.05 2.54 1.14
CA ASN A 38 21.69 2.85 -0.14
C ASN A 38 20.86 2.36 -1.34
N GLY A 39 20.20 1.20 -1.24
CA GLY A 39 19.29 0.67 -2.25
C GLY A 39 18.09 1.57 -2.49
N VAL A 40 17.47 2.07 -1.40
CA VAL A 40 16.40 3.07 -1.48
C VAL A 40 16.89 4.33 -2.17
N LEU A 41 17.96 4.96 -1.67
CA LEU A 41 18.45 6.23 -2.22
C LEU A 41 18.91 6.09 -3.68
N SER A 42 19.45 4.93 -4.06
CA SER A 42 19.84 4.65 -5.44
C SER A 42 18.64 4.59 -6.41
N ASN A 43 17.42 4.38 -5.90
CA ASN A 43 16.19 4.32 -6.68
C ASN A 43 15.37 5.63 -6.65
N ILE A 44 15.92 6.71 -6.08
CA ILE A 44 15.25 8.02 -6.01
C ILE A 44 15.93 9.02 -6.96
N GLY A 45 15.14 9.65 -7.83
CA GLY A 45 15.64 10.72 -8.70
C GLY A 45 15.95 12.01 -7.93
N PRO A 46 16.83 12.89 -8.46
CA PRO A 46 17.40 12.83 -9.80
C PRO A 46 18.78 12.13 -9.85
N ASP A 47 19.43 11.95 -8.70
CA ASP A 47 20.83 11.51 -8.59
C ASP A 47 20.97 10.02 -8.22
N GLY A 48 19.86 9.29 -8.09
CA GLY A 48 19.86 7.86 -7.76
C GLY A 48 20.64 7.03 -8.78
N ALA A 49 21.65 6.29 -8.29
CA ALA A 49 22.59 5.55 -9.11
C ALA A 49 21.96 4.48 -10.02
N SER A 50 20.79 3.95 -9.64
CA SER A 50 20.10 2.88 -10.36
C SER A 50 19.04 3.39 -11.34
N VAL A 51 18.69 4.69 -11.29
CA VAL A 51 17.49 5.24 -11.94
C VAL A 51 17.78 6.47 -12.80
N ALA A 52 18.86 6.42 -13.58
CA ALA A 52 19.21 7.46 -14.53
C ALA A 52 18.02 7.87 -15.41
N GLY A 53 17.67 9.17 -15.35
CA GLY A 53 16.54 9.77 -16.07
C GLY A 53 15.26 9.96 -15.26
N ALA A 54 15.20 9.51 -13.99
CA ALA A 54 14.11 9.83 -13.09
C ALA A 54 14.17 11.31 -12.66
N SER A 55 13.01 11.98 -12.60
CA SER A 55 12.92 13.37 -12.14
C SER A 55 13.19 13.49 -10.63
N ALA A 56 13.55 14.68 -10.17
CA ALA A 56 13.79 14.93 -8.74
C ALA A 56 12.57 14.60 -7.89
N GLY A 57 12.78 13.87 -6.78
CA GLY A 57 11.72 13.47 -5.85
C GLY A 57 10.86 12.30 -6.34
N ILE A 58 11.11 11.77 -7.54
CA ILE A 58 10.43 10.58 -8.05
C ILE A 58 11.11 9.32 -7.50
N VAL A 59 10.34 8.51 -6.78
CA VAL A 59 10.78 7.21 -6.25
C VAL A 59 10.40 6.12 -7.25
N VAL A 60 11.39 5.48 -7.87
CA VAL A 60 11.15 4.38 -8.81
C VAL A 60 10.94 3.09 -8.02
N ALA A 61 9.97 2.26 -8.41
CA ALA A 61 9.71 1.00 -7.70
C ALA A 61 10.89 0.02 -7.83
N SER A 62 11.45 -0.11 -9.03
CA SER A 62 12.67 -0.90 -9.29
C SER A 62 13.39 -0.39 -10.55
N PRO A 63 14.73 -0.53 -10.63
CA PRO A 63 15.48 -0.23 -11.85
C PRO A 63 15.26 -1.25 -12.98
N SER A 64 14.45 -2.29 -12.76
CA SER A 64 14.10 -3.28 -13.80
C SER A 64 13.24 -2.66 -14.90
N LYS A 65 13.69 -2.78 -16.15
CA LYS A 65 13.01 -2.28 -17.36
C LYS A 65 12.40 -3.39 -18.23
N ALA A 66 12.50 -4.64 -17.79
CA ALA A 66 12.00 -5.80 -18.52
C ALA A 66 11.89 -7.02 -17.58
N ASP A 67 10.81 -7.78 -17.74
CA ASP A 67 10.51 -9.06 -17.07
C ASP A 67 10.82 -9.09 -15.55
N PRO A 68 10.12 -8.26 -14.75
CA PRO A 68 9.09 -7.30 -15.15
C PRO A 68 9.65 -5.89 -15.39
N ASP A 69 8.90 -5.06 -16.12
CA ASP A 69 9.19 -3.62 -16.29
C ASP A 69 8.54 -2.83 -15.16
N TYR A 70 9.36 -2.40 -14.20
CA TYR A 70 8.98 -1.66 -12.99
C TYR A 70 9.61 -0.26 -12.95
N PHE A 71 10.13 0.21 -14.08
CA PHE A 71 10.75 1.53 -14.19
C PHE A 71 9.71 2.64 -14.29
N PHE A 72 8.92 2.77 -13.22
CA PHE A 72 7.84 3.73 -13.02
C PHE A 72 7.81 4.15 -11.55
N THR A 73 7.10 5.24 -11.27
CA THR A 73 6.78 5.64 -9.90
C THR A 73 5.36 5.26 -9.57
N TRP A 74 5.17 4.47 -8.52
CA TRP A 74 3.87 4.21 -7.93
C TRP A 74 3.62 5.17 -6.78
N THR A 75 2.42 5.74 -6.70
CA THR A 75 2.06 6.66 -5.61
C THR A 75 2.19 5.98 -4.25
N ARG A 76 1.79 4.69 -4.16
CA ARG A 76 1.91 3.88 -2.94
C ARG A 76 3.37 3.64 -2.54
N ASP A 77 4.17 3.07 -3.43
CA ASP A 77 5.56 2.72 -3.16
C ASP A 77 6.39 3.96 -2.81
N ALA A 78 6.18 5.07 -3.53
CA ALA A 78 6.80 6.35 -3.24
C ALA A 78 6.39 6.87 -1.85
N ALA A 79 5.10 6.87 -1.52
CA ALA A 79 4.64 7.33 -0.22
C ALA A 79 5.15 6.46 0.93
N LEU A 80 5.07 5.14 0.84
CA LEU A 80 5.56 4.22 1.89
C LEU A 80 7.08 4.34 2.09
N THR A 81 7.84 4.43 1.00
CA THR A 81 9.29 4.63 1.08
C THR A 81 9.64 5.98 1.69
N MET A 82 8.94 7.04 1.27
CA MET A 82 9.18 8.37 1.81
C MET A 82 8.71 8.51 3.26
N LYS A 83 7.71 7.73 3.70
CA LYS A 83 7.35 7.63 5.12
C LYS A 83 8.50 7.08 5.94
N MET A 84 9.16 6.02 5.48
CA MET A 84 10.38 5.50 6.11
C MET A 84 11.49 6.55 6.12
N ILE A 85 11.73 7.26 5.01
CA ILE A 85 12.75 8.33 4.97
C ILE A 85 12.44 9.48 5.94
N VAL A 86 11.17 9.88 6.06
CA VAL A 86 10.73 10.89 7.04
C VAL A 86 10.98 10.40 8.47
N ASP A 87 10.73 9.13 8.77
CA ASP A 87 10.99 8.55 10.09
C ASP A 87 12.49 8.50 10.39
N GLU A 88 13.33 8.01 9.48
CA GLU A 88 14.79 8.02 9.61
C GLU A 88 15.34 9.45 9.82
N PHE A 89 14.80 10.42 9.09
CA PHE A 89 15.13 11.83 9.26
C PHE A 89 14.80 12.32 10.68
N ILE A 90 13.60 12.03 11.19
CA ILE A 90 13.19 12.38 12.56
C ILE A 90 14.07 11.69 13.61
N LEU A 91 14.60 10.51 13.31
CA LEU A 91 15.53 9.76 14.16
C LEU A 91 16.99 10.26 14.10
N GLY A 92 17.28 11.32 13.33
CA GLY A 92 18.55 12.04 13.36
C GLY A 92 19.36 12.00 12.05
N HIS A 93 18.79 11.47 10.96
CA HIS A 93 19.40 11.48 9.63
C HIS A 93 19.06 12.76 8.85
N ASP A 94 19.54 13.91 9.34
CA ASP A 94 19.24 15.24 8.78
C ASP A 94 19.58 15.37 7.28
N GLU A 95 20.56 14.60 6.79
CA GLU A 95 20.95 14.55 5.39
C GLU A 95 19.82 14.11 4.45
N LEU A 96 18.82 13.40 4.96
CA LEU A 96 17.69 12.88 4.18
C LEU A 96 16.65 13.95 3.84
N GLN A 97 16.70 15.12 4.49
CA GLN A 97 15.70 16.17 4.32
C GLN A 97 15.54 16.61 2.86
N VAL A 98 16.64 16.64 2.09
CA VAL A 98 16.62 17.02 0.66
C VAL A 98 15.68 16.12 -0.15
N HIS A 99 15.67 14.81 0.12
CA HIS A 99 14.79 13.87 -0.57
C HIS A 99 13.32 14.09 -0.20
N ILE A 100 13.05 14.46 1.04
CA ILE A 100 11.69 14.81 1.51
C ILE A 100 11.19 16.08 0.80
N GLU A 101 12.07 17.07 0.64
CA GLU A 101 11.72 18.31 -0.04
C GLU A 101 11.46 18.12 -1.53
N ASP A 102 12.31 17.37 -2.21
CA ASP A 102 12.12 17.06 -3.62
C ASP A 102 10.88 16.21 -3.83
N TYR A 103 10.61 15.26 -2.93
CA TYR A 103 9.39 14.46 -2.97
C TYR A 103 8.14 15.33 -2.92
N TYR A 104 7.94 16.18 -1.91
CA TYR A 104 6.69 16.96 -1.85
C TYR A 104 6.54 17.92 -3.04
N LYS A 105 7.64 18.47 -3.59
CA LYS A 105 7.61 19.30 -4.80
C LYS A 105 7.18 18.48 -6.02
N SER A 106 7.74 17.28 -6.19
CA SER A 106 7.36 16.37 -7.27
C SER A 106 5.88 15.97 -7.19
N GLN A 107 5.38 15.68 -5.98
CA GLN A 107 3.99 15.31 -5.77
C GLN A 107 3.03 16.47 -6.02
N ALA A 108 3.42 17.70 -5.66
CA ALA A 108 2.64 18.90 -5.99
C ALA A 108 2.39 19.02 -7.50
N VAL A 109 3.42 18.76 -8.32
CA VAL A 109 3.27 18.72 -9.78
C VAL A 109 2.43 17.53 -10.21
N LEU A 110 2.72 16.33 -9.69
CA LEU A 110 2.07 15.08 -10.08
C LEU A 110 0.55 15.11 -9.85
N GLN A 111 0.09 15.75 -8.77
CA GLN A 111 -1.35 15.94 -8.48
C GLN A 111 -2.10 16.61 -9.65
N THR A 112 -1.43 17.44 -10.44
CA THR A 112 -2.04 18.18 -11.57
C THR A 112 -2.03 17.42 -12.90
N VAL A 113 -1.36 16.28 -12.97
CA VAL A 113 -1.18 15.52 -14.23
C VAL A 113 -2.47 14.78 -14.58
N GLY A 114 -3.13 15.22 -15.67
CA GLY A 114 -4.28 14.50 -16.23
C GLY A 114 -3.88 13.11 -16.72
N ASN A 115 -4.63 12.09 -16.31
CA ASN A 115 -4.27 10.68 -16.50
C ASN A 115 -5.52 9.81 -16.76
N PRO A 116 -5.36 8.50 -17.05
CA PRO A 116 -6.51 7.63 -17.35
C PRO A 116 -7.54 7.44 -16.23
N SER A 117 -7.19 7.66 -14.95
CA SER A 117 -8.17 7.65 -13.85
C SER A 117 -9.05 8.91 -13.84
N GLY A 118 -8.54 10.02 -14.37
CA GLY A 118 -9.27 11.28 -14.55
C GLY A 118 -8.37 12.51 -14.48
N SER A 119 -9.00 13.66 -14.31
CA SER A 119 -8.32 14.95 -14.16
C SER A 119 -8.20 15.37 -12.68
N PHE A 120 -7.31 16.32 -12.42
CA PHE A 120 -7.20 16.98 -11.12
C PHE A 120 -8.41 17.87 -10.83
N LEU A 121 -8.77 18.75 -11.78
CA LEU A 121 -9.97 19.58 -11.68
C LEU A 121 -11.05 19.10 -12.66
N PRO A 122 -12.34 19.23 -12.29
CA PRO A 122 -12.86 19.70 -11.00
C PRO A 122 -13.01 18.58 -9.95
N SER A 123 -12.85 17.31 -10.33
CA SER A 123 -13.30 16.16 -9.54
C SER A 123 -12.24 15.55 -8.62
N GLY A 124 -10.95 15.81 -8.87
CA GLY A 124 -9.84 15.16 -8.17
C GLY A 124 -9.59 13.71 -8.56
N ARG A 125 -10.33 13.14 -9.53
CA ARG A 125 -10.23 11.71 -9.89
C ARG A 125 -8.83 11.26 -10.29
N GLY A 126 -8.05 12.16 -10.90
CA GLY A 126 -6.67 11.89 -11.29
C GLY A 126 -5.75 11.50 -10.14
N LEU A 127 -6.08 11.88 -8.90
CA LEU A 127 -5.30 11.55 -7.70
C LEU A 127 -5.30 10.04 -7.39
N GLY A 128 -6.30 9.30 -7.89
CA GLY A 128 -6.40 7.85 -7.74
C GLY A 128 -5.58 7.02 -8.73
N GLU A 129 -4.79 7.64 -9.62
CA GLU A 129 -3.92 6.90 -10.54
C GLU A 129 -2.78 6.25 -9.76
N ALA A 130 -2.60 4.95 -10.00
CA ALA A 130 -1.63 4.14 -9.27
C ALA A 130 -0.18 4.53 -9.59
N LYS A 131 0.13 4.78 -10.86
CA LYS A 131 1.51 4.93 -11.34
C LYS A 131 1.68 5.93 -12.49
N TYR A 132 2.90 6.43 -12.61
CA TYR A 132 3.33 7.42 -13.60
C TYR A 132 4.70 7.03 -14.18
N LEU A 133 5.08 7.61 -15.31
CA LEU A 133 6.45 7.48 -15.82
C LEU A 133 7.43 8.16 -14.86
N VAL A 134 8.70 7.75 -14.89
CA VAL A 134 9.73 8.27 -13.95
C VAL A 134 10.07 9.75 -14.16
N ASP A 135 9.66 10.33 -15.28
CA ASP A 135 9.79 11.77 -15.54
C ASP A 135 8.64 12.60 -14.93
N GLY A 136 7.61 11.93 -14.38
CA GLY A 136 6.39 12.53 -13.83
C GLY A 136 5.23 12.63 -14.83
N SER A 137 5.40 12.15 -16.06
CA SER A 137 4.33 12.15 -17.06
C SER A 137 3.37 10.95 -16.90
N ARG A 138 2.19 11.07 -17.51
CA ARG A 138 1.11 10.08 -17.39
C ARG A 138 1.49 8.71 -17.98
N PHE A 139 1.11 7.64 -17.29
CA PHE A 139 1.15 6.28 -17.83
C PHE A 139 -0.14 5.97 -18.61
N ASN A 140 -0.02 5.62 -19.89
CA ASN A 140 -1.18 5.45 -20.79
C ASN A 140 -1.63 3.99 -21.00
N GLY A 141 -0.91 3.02 -20.46
CA GLY A 141 -1.28 1.60 -20.60
C GLY A 141 -2.51 1.20 -19.77
N GLU A 142 -3.13 0.08 -20.14
CA GLU A 142 -4.12 -0.60 -19.28
C GLU A 142 -3.50 -0.97 -17.94
N TRP A 143 -4.26 -0.83 -16.86
CA TRP A 143 -3.80 -1.08 -15.50
C TRP A 143 -4.97 -1.22 -14.52
N GLY A 144 -4.73 -1.85 -13.37
CA GLY A 144 -5.68 -1.91 -12.25
C GLY A 144 -5.85 -0.54 -11.58
N ARG A 145 -6.71 0.31 -12.16
CA ARG A 145 -6.98 1.68 -11.70
C ARG A 145 -8.49 1.94 -11.50
N PRO A 146 -8.88 2.89 -10.62
CA PRO A 146 -8.03 3.64 -9.69
C PRO A 146 -7.60 2.76 -8.50
N GLN A 147 -6.54 3.19 -7.82
CA GLN A 147 -6.15 2.69 -6.50
C GLN A 147 -6.28 3.83 -5.50
N ARG A 148 -7.05 3.60 -4.43
CA ARG A 148 -7.55 4.67 -3.56
C ARG A 148 -6.76 4.83 -2.26
N ASP A 149 -5.69 4.07 -2.10
CA ASP A 149 -4.74 4.11 -1.00
C ASP A 149 -3.65 5.18 -1.20
N GLY A 150 -3.20 5.40 -2.44
CA GLY A 150 -2.13 6.33 -2.78
C GLY A 150 -2.26 7.72 -2.13
N PRO A 151 -3.41 8.43 -2.30
CA PRO A 151 -3.63 9.72 -1.64
C PRO A 151 -3.55 9.66 -0.11
N ALA A 152 -4.11 8.62 0.53
CA ALA A 152 -4.05 8.46 1.97
C ALA A 152 -2.60 8.29 2.46
N LEU A 153 -1.83 7.42 1.80
CA LEU A 153 -0.42 7.18 2.14
C LEU A 153 0.46 8.42 1.94
N ARG A 154 0.23 9.15 0.85
CA ARG A 154 0.94 10.41 0.58
C ARG A 154 0.60 11.47 1.61
N ALA A 155 -0.68 11.60 1.99
CA ALA A 155 -1.09 12.50 3.06
C ALA A 155 -0.43 12.13 4.39
N ILE A 156 -0.45 10.85 4.81
CA ILE A 156 0.19 10.37 6.05
C ILE A 156 1.69 10.76 6.08
N THR A 157 2.38 10.53 4.97
CA THR A 157 3.82 10.86 4.82
C THR A 157 4.07 12.35 5.03
N LEU A 158 3.32 13.19 4.33
CA LEU A 158 3.50 14.65 4.39
C LEU A 158 2.98 15.26 5.71
N ILE A 159 1.96 14.66 6.33
CA ILE A 159 1.50 15.06 7.67
C ILE A 159 2.60 14.79 8.70
N THR A 160 3.26 13.63 8.64
CA THR A 160 4.35 13.28 9.55
C THR A 160 5.48 14.30 9.48
N TYR A 161 5.91 14.67 8.27
CA TYR A 161 6.93 15.73 8.09
C TYR A 161 6.42 17.11 8.50
N SER A 162 5.15 17.43 8.24
CA SER A 162 4.55 18.71 8.61
C SER A 162 4.48 18.91 10.13
N ARG A 163 4.21 17.84 10.90
CA ARG A 163 4.27 17.89 12.37
C ARG A 163 5.68 18.22 12.85
N TRP A 164 6.70 17.55 12.29
CA TRP A 164 8.09 17.88 12.59
C TRP A 164 8.42 19.34 12.24
N LEU A 165 7.94 19.85 11.09
CA LEU A 165 8.12 21.26 10.72
C LEU A 165 7.51 22.21 11.76
N VAL A 166 6.28 21.94 12.23
CA VAL A 166 5.61 22.74 13.26
C VAL A 166 6.42 22.73 14.57
N ASP A 167 6.80 21.55 15.04
CA ASP A 167 7.56 21.38 16.29
C ASP A 167 8.94 22.06 16.24
N ASN A 168 9.50 22.26 15.04
CA ASN A 168 10.78 22.92 14.81
C ASN A 168 10.64 24.37 14.31
N GLY A 169 9.49 25.02 14.55
CA GLY A 169 9.29 26.45 14.27
C GLY A 169 9.15 26.81 12.79
N GLN A 170 8.88 25.83 11.93
CA GLN A 170 8.66 25.98 10.49
C GLN A 170 7.16 25.85 10.10
N GLU A 171 6.26 26.29 10.98
CA GLU A 171 4.80 26.25 10.75
C GLU A 171 4.38 26.86 9.42
N ALA A 172 4.98 28.00 9.01
CA ALA A 172 4.68 28.65 7.73
C ALA A 172 4.97 27.73 6.53
N LYS A 173 6.03 26.91 6.58
CA LYS A 173 6.33 25.94 5.52
C LYS A 173 5.31 24.81 5.50
N ALA A 174 4.94 24.29 6.67
CA ALA A 174 3.90 23.28 6.78
C ALA A 174 2.56 23.78 6.22
N LYS A 175 2.18 25.02 6.57
CA LYS A 175 0.91 25.63 6.19
C LYS A 175 0.84 26.11 4.74
N ASP A 176 1.85 26.83 4.27
CA ASP A 176 1.77 27.55 2.99
C ASP A 176 2.29 26.70 1.82
N ILE A 177 3.16 25.72 2.09
CA ILE A 177 3.80 24.91 1.05
C ILE A 177 3.25 23.47 1.05
N VAL A 178 3.28 22.79 2.20
CA VAL A 178 2.98 21.35 2.25
C VAL A 178 1.48 21.07 2.37
N TRP A 179 0.75 21.84 3.19
CA TRP A 179 -0.68 21.64 3.44
C TRP A 179 -1.56 21.64 2.18
N PRO A 180 -1.36 22.49 1.15
CA PRO A 180 -2.17 22.41 -0.07
C PRO A 180 -2.11 21.03 -0.77
N ILE A 181 -0.96 20.34 -0.71
CA ILE A 181 -0.81 18.97 -1.24
C ILE A 181 -1.65 18.00 -0.40
N ILE A 182 -1.49 18.05 0.92
CA ILE A 182 -2.22 17.22 1.89
C ILE A 182 -3.73 17.42 1.74
N SER A 183 -4.20 18.67 1.65
CA SER A 183 -5.61 19.02 1.55
C SER A 183 -6.28 18.39 0.32
N ASN A 184 -5.58 18.31 -0.81
CA ASN A 184 -6.10 17.66 -2.01
C ASN A 184 -6.27 16.15 -1.80
N ASP A 185 -5.28 15.49 -1.19
CA ASP A 185 -5.31 14.05 -0.93
C ASP A 185 -6.37 13.66 0.12
N LEU A 186 -6.54 14.46 1.17
CA LEU A 186 -7.60 14.28 2.17
C LEU A 186 -8.99 14.51 1.56
N SER A 187 -9.12 15.52 0.69
CA SER A 187 -10.36 15.77 -0.06
C SER A 187 -10.72 14.58 -0.96
N TYR A 188 -9.73 13.97 -1.62
CA TYR A 188 -9.93 12.75 -2.39
C TYR A 188 -10.41 11.59 -1.51
N THR A 189 -9.73 11.35 -0.37
CA THR A 189 -10.12 10.30 0.57
C THR A 189 -11.55 10.49 1.04
N ALA A 190 -11.92 11.69 1.51
CA ALA A 190 -13.27 11.96 1.98
C ALA A 190 -14.35 11.84 0.88
N GLN A 191 -14.01 12.15 -0.37
CA GLN A 191 -14.94 12.06 -1.50
C GLN A 191 -15.12 10.62 -2.00
N TYR A 192 -14.07 9.80 -1.96
CA TYR A 192 -14.03 8.52 -2.69
C TYR A 192 -13.79 7.28 -1.84
N TRP A 193 -13.64 7.37 -0.51
CA TRP A 193 -13.39 6.21 0.35
C TRP A 193 -14.47 5.12 0.22
N ASN A 194 -15.73 5.51 0.02
CA ASN A 194 -16.87 4.60 -0.11
C ASN A 194 -17.14 4.17 -1.58
N SER A 195 -16.15 4.34 -2.47
CA SER A 195 -16.17 3.82 -3.84
C SER A 195 -15.21 2.64 -3.97
N THR A 196 -15.54 1.64 -4.79
CA THR A 196 -14.60 0.55 -5.06
C THR A 196 -13.38 1.05 -5.84
N GLY A 197 -12.27 0.34 -5.68
CA GLY A 197 -11.02 0.53 -6.41
C GLY A 197 -10.20 -0.76 -6.36
N PHE A 198 -9.03 -0.75 -7.00
CA PHE A 198 -8.11 -1.88 -6.91
C PHE A 198 -7.38 -1.88 -5.56
N ASP A 199 -7.06 -3.08 -5.08
CA ASP A 199 -6.26 -3.30 -3.88
C ASP A 199 -4.77 -2.98 -4.11
N LEU A 200 -3.97 -3.05 -3.05
CA LEU A 200 -2.51 -2.80 -3.10
C LEU A 200 -1.74 -3.77 -4.01
N TRP A 201 -2.36 -4.89 -4.40
CA TRP A 201 -1.80 -5.85 -5.34
C TRP A 201 -2.17 -5.57 -6.79
N GLU A 202 -2.98 -4.52 -7.03
CA GLU A 202 -3.37 -4.02 -8.35
C GLU A 202 -4.27 -5.01 -9.12
N GLU A 203 -4.94 -5.92 -8.40
CA GLU A 203 -5.61 -7.08 -8.99
C GLU A 203 -7.12 -7.13 -8.69
N VAL A 204 -7.50 -6.88 -7.44
CA VAL A 204 -8.87 -7.08 -6.98
C VAL A 204 -9.58 -5.73 -6.92
N ASN A 205 -10.48 -5.50 -7.87
CA ASN A 205 -11.42 -4.38 -7.79
C ASN A 205 -12.51 -4.69 -6.74
N GLY A 206 -12.57 -3.87 -5.70
CA GLY A 206 -13.47 -4.03 -4.56
C GLY A 206 -13.23 -2.96 -3.50
N SER A 207 -13.43 -3.34 -2.24
CA SER A 207 -13.03 -2.56 -1.07
C SER A 207 -11.93 -3.31 -0.33
N SER A 208 -10.78 -2.69 -0.12
CA SER A 208 -9.58 -3.33 0.43
C SER A 208 -9.29 -2.87 1.86
N PHE A 209 -8.96 -3.82 2.75
CA PHE A 209 -8.69 -3.55 4.16
C PHE A 209 -7.54 -2.55 4.34
N PHE A 210 -6.39 -2.82 3.71
CA PHE A 210 -5.23 -1.91 3.71
C PHE A 210 -5.60 -0.48 3.30
N THR A 211 -6.37 -0.34 2.22
CA THR A 211 -6.82 0.97 1.73
C THR A 211 -7.73 1.65 2.75
N THR A 212 -8.76 0.98 3.26
CA THR A 212 -9.70 1.55 4.24
C THR A 212 -9.00 1.96 5.53
N GLN A 213 -8.09 1.14 6.04
CA GLN A 213 -7.38 1.42 7.29
C GLN A 213 -6.47 2.64 7.17
N ASN A 214 -5.73 2.76 6.06
CA ASN A 214 -4.89 3.93 5.80
C ASN A 214 -5.69 5.20 5.49
N GLN A 215 -6.86 5.08 4.84
CA GLN A 215 -7.78 6.20 4.66
C GLN A 215 -8.30 6.74 5.99
N TYR A 216 -8.65 5.85 6.93
CA TYR A 216 -9.04 6.24 8.28
C TYR A 216 -7.91 7.01 8.98
N ARG A 217 -6.70 6.44 9.00
CA ARG A 217 -5.51 7.11 9.58
C ARG A 217 -5.28 8.49 8.97
N ALA A 218 -5.33 8.61 7.64
CA ALA A 218 -5.11 9.88 6.95
C ALA A 218 -6.11 10.96 7.37
N LEU A 219 -7.40 10.64 7.48
CA LEU A 219 -8.43 11.61 7.90
C LEU A 219 -8.25 12.04 9.36
N VAL A 220 -7.92 11.10 10.26
CA VAL A 220 -7.66 11.40 11.68
C VAL A 220 -6.43 12.31 11.82
N GLU A 221 -5.32 11.95 11.19
CA GLU A 221 -4.09 12.74 11.25
C GLU A 221 -4.24 14.10 10.59
N GLY A 222 -4.98 14.14 9.48
CA GLY A 222 -5.29 15.34 8.74
C GLY A 222 -6.13 16.33 9.54
N ALA A 223 -7.11 15.84 10.32
CA ALA A 223 -7.91 16.67 11.21
C ALA A 223 -7.04 17.35 12.27
N ALA A 224 -6.16 16.58 12.93
CA ALA A 224 -5.27 17.10 13.96
C ALA A 224 -4.27 18.14 13.42
N LEU A 225 -3.67 17.87 12.25
CA LEU A 225 -2.76 18.84 11.62
C LEU A 225 -3.52 20.11 11.17
N ALA A 226 -4.74 19.96 10.63
CA ALA A 226 -5.54 21.11 10.21
C ALA A 226 -5.86 22.05 11.37
N GLU A 227 -6.20 21.48 12.54
CA GLU A 227 -6.41 22.23 13.77
C GLU A 227 -5.13 22.98 14.20
N SER A 228 -3.99 22.27 14.24
CA SER A 228 -2.69 22.85 14.59
C SER A 228 -2.30 24.02 13.68
N LEU A 229 -2.53 23.91 12.37
CA LEU A 229 -2.21 24.94 11.38
C LEU A 229 -3.29 26.03 11.24
N SER A 230 -4.42 25.90 11.95
CA SER A 230 -5.60 26.76 11.80
C SER A 230 -6.10 26.86 10.36
N VAL A 231 -6.27 25.70 9.71
CA VAL A 231 -6.79 25.54 8.35
C VAL A 231 -7.96 24.55 8.34
N LYS A 232 -8.75 24.52 7.26
CA LYS A 232 -9.88 23.60 7.13
C LYS A 232 -9.42 22.30 6.48
N CYS A 233 -9.69 21.15 7.12
CA CYS A 233 -9.72 19.87 6.42
C CYS A 233 -11.14 19.59 5.91
N THR A 234 -11.32 19.52 4.59
CA THR A 234 -12.63 19.18 3.99
C THR A 234 -12.86 17.68 4.08
N GLY A 235 -13.87 17.25 4.84
CA GLY A 235 -14.31 15.85 4.92
C GLY A 235 -13.55 14.98 5.92
N CYS A 236 -12.61 15.54 6.71
CA CYS A 236 -11.97 14.81 7.81
C CYS A 236 -12.96 14.34 8.88
N GLU A 237 -14.10 15.00 9.02
CA GLU A 237 -15.19 14.61 9.93
C GLU A 237 -15.79 13.23 9.60
N LEU A 238 -15.51 12.67 8.42
CA LEU A 238 -15.99 11.35 8.00
C LEU A 238 -15.15 10.18 8.52
N ALA A 239 -14.05 10.43 9.24
CA ALA A 239 -13.20 9.36 9.78
C ALA A 239 -13.97 8.28 10.57
N PRO A 240 -14.99 8.61 11.41
CA PRO A 240 -15.78 7.59 12.10
C PRO A 240 -16.55 6.64 11.18
N ASP A 241 -17.01 7.12 10.01
CA ASP A 241 -17.73 6.27 9.04
C ASP A 241 -16.77 5.30 8.33
N VAL A 242 -15.56 5.77 7.99
CA VAL A 242 -14.48 4.90 7.48
C VAL A 242 -14.11 3.84 8.50
N LEU A 243 -13.97 4.23 9.78
CA LEU A 243 -13.69 3.31 10.88
C LEU A 243 -14.80 2.28 11.06
N CYS A 244 -16.06 2.69 10.93
CA CYS A 244 -17.20 1.78 10.99
C CYS A 244 -17.15 0.73 9.87
N PHE A 245 -16.87 1.17 8.65
CA PHE A 245 -16.70 0.26 7.52
C PHE A 245 -15.50 -0.69 7.69
N LEU A 246 -14.40 -0.23 8.26
CA LEU A 246 -13.23 -1.06 8.59
C LEU A 246 -13.59 -2.28 9.47
N GLN A 247 -14.61 -2.16 10.32
CA GLN A 247 -15.04 -3.27 11.18
C GLN A 247 -15.70 -4.41 10.38
N THR A 248 -16.22 -4.13 9.17
CA THR A 248 -16.99 -5.09 8.37
C THR A 248 -16.13 -6.18 7.71
N TYR A 249 -14.81 -5.98 7.64
CA TYR A 249 -13.87 -6.95 7.07
C TYR A 249 -13.65 -8.18 7.96
N TRP A 250 -14.02 -8.14 9.25
CA TRP A 250 -13.81 -9.24 10.17
C TRP A 250 -14.79 -10.40 9.91
N ASN A 251 -14.27 -11.56 9.54
CA ASN A 251 -15.06 -12.79 9.46
C ASN A 251 -14.97 -13.55 10.79
N ALA A 252 -15.95 -13.33 11.65
CA ALA A 252 -16.01 -13.94 12.98
C ALA A 252 -16.17 -15.48 12.94
N ALA A 253 -16.73 -16.05 11.87
CA ALA A 253 -16.92 -17.49 11.78
C ALA A 253 -15.60 -18.24 11.62
N ASP A 254 -14.66 -17.66 10.87
CA ASP A 254 -13.37 -18.28 10.58
C ASP A 254 -12.18 -17.66 11.33
N GLY A 255 -12.40 -16.55 12.04
CA GLY A 255 -11.39 -15.94 12.91
C GLY A 255 -10.27 -15.20 12.18
N TYR A 256 -10.56 -14.61 11.02
CA TYR A 256 -9.60 -13.76 10.28
C TYR A 256 -10.31 -12.62 9.54
N TYR A 257 -9.54 -11.63 9.07
CA TYR A 257 -10.05 -10.55 8.24
C TYR A 257 -10.03 -10.95 6.77
N VAL A 258 -11.14 -10.79 6.07
CA VAL A 258 -11.20 -10.97 4.62
C VAL A 258 -10.63 -9.72 3.98
N ALA A 259 -9.44 -9.78 3.39
CA ALA A 259 -8.71 -8.60 2.93
C ALA A 259 -9.44 -7.73 1.89
N ASN A 260 -10.29 -8.34 1.06
CA ASN A 260 -11.05 -7.64 0.02
C ASN A 260 -12.53 -8.04 0.06
N VAL A 261 -13.41 -7.06 0.21
CA VAL A 261 -14.88 -7.23 0.19
C VAL A 261 -15.49 -6.45 -0.99
N ASN A 262 -16.82 -6.55 -1.18
CA ASN A 262 -17.52 -5.88 -2.28
C ASN A 262 -16.92 -6.18 -3.68
N THR A 263 -16.49 -7.42 -3.87
CA THR A 263 -15.78 -7.87 -5.07
C THR A 263 -16.34 -9.21 -5.56
N GLN A 264 -16.01 -9.57 -6.80
CA GLN A 264 -16.39 -10.84 -7.41
C GLN A 264 -15.32 -11.94 -7.25
N THR A 265 -14.14 -11.60 -6.70
CA THR A 265 -13.06 -12.57 -6.49
C THR A 265 -13.52 -13.78 -5.67
N LYS A 266 -12.91 -14.93 -5.91
CA LYS A 266 -13.19 -16.20 -5.20
C LYS A 266 -12.02 -16.65 -4.33
N ARG A 267 -11.10 -15.73 -4.01
CA ARG A 267 -9.99 -15.97 -3.06
C ARG A 267 -10.54 -16.18 -1.65
N SER A 268 -9.77 -16.87 -0.82
CA SER A 268 -10.05 -17.05 0.60
C SER A 268 -10.08 -15.74 1.40
N GLY A 269 -9.37 -14.71 0.92
CA GLY A 269 -9.22 -13.42 1.61
C GLY A 269 -8.15 -13.41 2.71
N LYS A 270 -7.44 -14.53 2.91
CA LYS A 270 -6.25 -14.61 3.77
C LYS A 270 -5.07 -14.01 3.02
N ASP A 271 -4.69 -12.80 3.41
CA ASP A 271 -3.78 -11.99 2.61
C ASP A 271 -2.87 -11.14 3.50
N ALA A 272 -1.62 -10.95 3.07
CA ALA A 272 -0.64 -10.07 3.67
C ALA A 272 -1.14 -8.62 3.78
N ASN A 273 -2.08 -8.22 2.91
CA ASN A 273 -2.84 -6.97 2.95
C ASN A 273 -3.22 -6.54 4.39
N VAL A 274 -3.76 -7.45 5.19
CA VAL A 274 -4.23 -7.13 6.56
C VAL A 274 -3.05 -6.83 7.49
N MET A 275 -1.98 -7.63 7.41
CA MET A 275 -0.76 -7.42 8.20
C MET A 275 -0.07 -6.11 7.80
N LEU A 276 0.05 -5.87 6.49
CA LEU A 276 0.62 -4.64 5.94
C LEU A 276 -0.19 -3.41 6.36
N GLY A 277 -1.51 -3.55 6.45
CA GLY A 277 -2.38 -2.50 6.98
C GLY A 277 -2.05 -2.19 8.44
N SER A 278 -1.99 -3.21 9.29
CA SER A 278 -1.70 -3.07 10.71
C SER A 278 -0.33 -2.43 10.99
N ILE A 279 0.74 -2.81 10.27
CA ILE A 279 2.06 -2.15 10.45
C ILE A 279 2.06 -0.72 9.88
N ALA A 280 1.33 -0.48 8.78
CA ALA A 280 1.22 0.86 8.19
C ALA A 280 0.44 1.86 9.07
N VAL A 281 -0.36 1.38 10.03
CA VAL A 281 -1.07 2.23 11.01
C VAL A 281 -0.61 2.01 12.44
N PHE A 282 0.57 1.40 12.64
CA PHE A 282 1.13 1.17 13.96
C PHE A 282 1.24 2.48 14.77
N ASP A 283 0.82 2.41 16.03
CA ASP A 283 1.06 3.44 17.04
C ASP A 283 1.36 2.79 18.40
N VAL A 284 2.52 3.05 18.96
CA VAL A 284 2.95 2.49 20.26
C VAL A 284 2.04 2.95 21.41
N ALA A 285 1.41 4.12 21.30
CA ALA A 285 0.50 4.67 22.31
C ALA A 285 -0.92 4.09 22.20
N ALA A 286 -1.29 3.51 21.05
CA ALA A 286 -2.62 2.93 20.86
C ALA A 286 -2.80 1.65 21.68
N SER A 287 -3.98 1.53 22.29
CA SER A 287 -4.37 0.33 23.05
C SER A 287 -4.58 -0.88 22.12
N CYS A 288 -4.38 -2.09 22.64
CA CYS A 288 -4.72 -3.33 21.90
C CYS A 288 -6.23 -3.51 21.67
N GLU A 289 -7.07 -2.68 22.29
CA GLU A 289 -8.52 -2.64 22.04
C GLU A 289 -8.91 -1.50 21.08
N ASP A 290 -7.93 -0.77 20.54
CA ASP A 290 -8.20 0.34 19.63
C ASP A 290 -8.88 -0.17 18.34
N PRO A 291 -10.01 0.45 17.92
CA PRO A 291 -10.79 -0.02 16.78
C PRO A 291 -10.09 0.17 15.43
N SER A 292 -8.96 0.88 15.37
CA SER A 292 -8.10 0.98 14.18
C SER A 292 -7.37 -0.32 13.82
N ILE A 293 -7.47 -1.37 14.65
CA ILE A 293 -6.90 -2.70 14.42
C ILE A 293 -5.36 -2.69 14.41
N GLN A 294 -4.82 -2.33 15.58
CA GLN A 294 -3.38 -2.32 15.87
C GLN A 294 -2.74 -3.72 15.86
N PRO A 295 -1.41 -3.84 15.70
CA PRO A 295 -0.71 -5.14 15.70
C PRO A 295 -0.98 -6.00 16.94
N CYS A 296 -1.05 -5.41 18.14
CA CYS A 296 -1.35 -6.16 19.37
C CYS A 296 -2.83 -6.51 19.56
N HIS A 297 -3.73 -6.08 18.67
CA HIS A 297 -5.17 -6.33 18.78
C HIS A 297 -5.51 -7.81 18.61
N SER A 298 -6.41 -8.35 19.44
CA SER A 298 -6.71 -9.80 19.45
C SER A 298 -7.10 -10.37 18.08
N LYS A 299 -7.92 -9.63 17.32
CA LYS A 299 -8.31 -10.00 15.95
C LYS A 299 -7.14 -9.95 14.96
N ALA A 300 -6.19 -9.02 15.12
CA ALA A 300 -5.01 -8.93 14.27
C ALA A 300 -4.07 -10.12 14.50
N LEU A 301 -3.83 -10.49 15.77
CA LEU A 301 -3.04 -11.68 16.14
C LEU A 301 -3.69 -12.98 15.63
N SER A 302 -5.02 -13.09 15.73
CA SER A 302 -5.79 -14.22 15.20
C SER A 302 -5.64 -14.33 13.68
N ASN A 303 -5.83 -13.22 12.97
CA ASN A 303 -5.62 -13.13 11.53
C ASN A 303 -4.18 -13.50 11.13
N PHE A 304 -3.19 -12.95 11.82
CA PHE A 304 -1.77 -13.22 11.56
C PHE A 304 -1.48 -14.71 11.63
N LYS A 305 -1.95 -15.41 12.67
CA LYS A 305 -1.82 -16.87 12.77
C LYS A 305 -2.44 -17.59 11.58
N VAL A 306 -3.72 -17.30 11.28
CA VAL A 306 -4.46 -17.98 10.21
C VAL A 306 -3.80 -17.77 8.84
N TRP A 307 -3.30 -16.58 8.59
CA TRP A 307 -2.58 -16.23 7.36
C TRP A 307 -1.21 -16.91 7.28
N VAL A 308 -0.38 -16.83 8.32
CA VAL A 308 0.94 -17.50 8.33
C VAL A 308 0.80 -19.01 8.15
N ASP A 309 -0.16 -19.64 8.84
CA ASP A 309 -0.40 -21.08 8.74
C ASP A 309 -0.78 -21.52 7.33
N SER A 310 -1.41 -20.64 6.54
CA SER A 310 -1.79 -20.96 5.16
C SER A 310 -0.58 -21.17 4.22
N PHE A 311 0.59 -20.62 4.56
CA PHE A 311 1.85 -20.78 3.80
C PHE A 311 2.75 -21.91 4.31
N ARG A 312 2.41 -22.56 5.41
CA ARG A 312 3.21 -23.69 5.96
C ARG A 312 3.07 -24.97 5.13
N ASN A 313 2.13 -25.03 4.19
CA ASN A 313 1.96 -26.19 3.32
C ASN A 313 3.17 -26.34 2.39
N GLY A 314 4.02 -27.36 2.63
CA GLY A 314 5.20 -27.65 1.80
C GLY A 314 4.90 -27.97 0.34
N THR A 315 3.67 -28.36 -0.01
CA THR A 315 3.25 -28.51 -1.42
C THR A 315 3.00 -27.15 -2.09
N LEU A 316 2.59 -26.14 -1.31
CA LEU A 316 2.45 -24.78 -1.80
C LEU A 316 3.85 -24.14 -1.93
N TYR A 317 4.58 -24.04 -0.81
CA TYR A 317 5.93 -23.47 -0.70
C TYR A 317 6.91 -24.53 -0.15
N PRO A 318 7.64 -25.25 -1.03
CA PRO A 318 8.64 -26.23 -0.60
C PRO A 318 9.73 -25.67 0.32
N VAL A 319 10.07 -24.38 0.21
CA VAL A 319 11.02 -23.72 1.13
C VAL A 319 10.58 -23.73 2.60
N ASN A 320 9.29 -23.98 2.86
CA ASN A 320 8.72 -24.06 4.21
C ASN A 320 8.59 -25.51 4.73
N GLU A 321 8.99 -26.51 3.94
CA GLU A 321 8.84 -27.91 4.32
C GLU A 321 9.62 -28.24 5.61
N GLY A 322 8.93 -28.86 6.58
CA GLY A 322 9.52 -29.29 7.84
C GLY A 322 9.71 -28.20 8.89
N ILE A 323 9.36 -26.94 8.62
CA ILE A 323 9.42 -25.87 9.62
C ILE A 323 8.25 -26.02 10.61
N ALA A 324 8.57 -26.07 11.90
CA ALA A 324 7.58 -26.31 12.94
C ALA A 324 6.66 -25.10 13.18
N GLN A 325 5.48 -25.39 13.75
CA GLN A 325 4.64 -24.35 14.36
C GLN A 325 5.44 -23.59 15.43
N GLY A 326 5.22 -22.29 15.52
CA GLY A 326 5.96 -21.36 16.38
C GLY A 326 7.33 -20.95 15.86
N GLN A 327 7.67 -21.31 14.61
CA GLN A 327 8.82 -20.78 13.87
C GLN A 327 8.36 -20.08 12.59
N GLY A 328 9.01 -18.97 12.25
CA GLY A 328 8.74 -18.16 11.07
C GLY A 328 8.94 -18.96 9.78
N VAL A 329 8.22 -18.58 8.74
CA VAL A 329 8.25 -19.21 7.41
C VAL A 329 8.33 -18.15 6.33
N ALA A 330 8.68 -18.55 5.11
CA ALA A 330 8.62 -17.66 3.96
C ALA A 330 7.14 -17.36 3.62
N LEU A 331 6.81 -16.07 3.48
CA LEU A 331 5.44 -15.59 3.31
C LEU A 331 5.27 -14.85 1.98
N GLY A 332 4.18 -15.14 1.28
CA GLY A 332 3.76 -14.44 0.07
C GLY A 332 2.53 -13.57 0.29
N ARG A 333 1.96 -13.02 -0.78
CA ARG A 333 0.77 -12.15 -0.73
C ARG A 333 -0.45 -12.90 -0.19
N TYR A 334 -0.89 -13.91 -0.93
CA TYR A 334 -2.02 -14.79 -0.61
C TYR A 334 -1.78 -16.17 -1.27
N ILE A 335 -2.45 -17.22 -0.81
CA ILE A 335 -2.13 -18.60 -1.22
C ILE A 335 -2.55 -18.94 -2.65
N GLU A 336 -3.49 -18.18 -3.22
CA GLU A 336 -3.96 -18.32 -4.59
C GLU A 336 -3.09 -17.54 -5.60
N ASP A 337 -1.95 -17.01 -5.18
CA ASP A 337 -1.07 -16.19 -6.01
C ASP A 337 -0.50 -16.98 -7.19
N THR A 338 -0.51 -16.35 -8.37
CA THR A 338 0.01 -16.88 -9.63
C THR A 338 1.01 -15.94 -10.31
N TYR A 339 1.21 -14.72 -9.79
CA TYR A 339 2.20 -13.79 -10.32
C TYR A 339 3.61 -14.36 -10.11
N TYR A 340 4.37 -14.53 -11.20
CA TYR A 340 5.62 -15.29 -11.22
C TYR A 340 5.53 -16.70 -10.59
N ASN A 341 4.37 -17.36 -10.72
CA ASN A 341 4.01 -18.64 -10.09
C ASN A 341 3.70 -18.59 -8.59
N GLY A 342 3.52 -17.39 -8.03
CA GLY A 342 3.16 -17.15 -6.63
C GLY A 342 4.27 -17.56 -5.68
N ASN A 343 5.13 -16.61 -5.31
CA ASN A 343 6.29 -16.86 -4.45
C ASN A 343 6.21 -16.08 -3.13
N PRO A 344 7.07 -16.41 -2.15
CA PRO A 344 7.38 -15.51 -1.05
C PRO A 344 7.90 -14.15 -1.51
N TRP A 345 7.60 -13.12 -0.72
CA TRP A 345 8.06 -11.74 -0.92
C TRP A 345 8.93 -11.30 0.25
N TYR A 346 9.99 -10.55 -0.02
CA TYR A 346 10.87 -10.03 1.03
C TYR A 346 10.12 -9.08 1.95
N LEU A 347 9.44 -8.07 1.39
CA LEU A 347 8.69 -7.08 2.17
C LEU A 347 7.62 -7.70 3.08
N ILE A 348 7.04 -8.82 2.67
CA ILE A 348 5.98 -9.50 3.42
C ILE A 348 6.57 -10.35 4.55
N THR A 349 7.65 -11.07 4.27
CA THR A 349 8.34 -11.88 5.30
C THR A 349 8.96 -10.96 6.36
N LEU A 350 9.54 -9.83 5.96
CA LEU A 350 10.07 -8.80 6.86
C LEU A 350 8.94 -8.07 7.62
N GLY A 351 7.85 -7.70 6.94
CA GLY A 351 6.69 -7.10 7.56
C GLY A 351 6.03 -8.00 8.61
N ALA A 352 6.09 -9.33 8.44
CA ALA A 352 5.62 -10.27 9.45
C ALA A 352 6.45 -10.24 10.74
N ALA A 353 7.76 -10.00 10.64
CA ALA A 353 8.60 -9.73 11.81
C ALA A 353 8.24 -8.38 12.44
N GLU A 354 8.10 -7.33 11.62
CA GLU A 354 7.71 -5.99 12.06
C GLU A 354 6.40 -6.01 12.86
N PHE A 355 5.37 -6.67 12.36
CA PHE A 355 4.08 -6.84 13.03
C PHE A 355 4.22 -7.41 14.46
N LEU A 356 5.12 -8.37 14.65
CA LEU A 356 5.34 -8.99 15.95
C LEU A 356 6.16 -8.08 16.89
N TYR A 357 7.17 -7.37 16.36
CA TYR A 357 7.90 -6.37 17.13
C TYR A 357 6.98 -5.22 17.58
N ASP A 358 6.07 -4.77 16.73
CA ASP A 358 5.06 -3.76 17.04
C ASP A 358 4.11 -4.22 18.14
N ALA A 359 3.61 -5.46 18.06
CA ALA A 359 2.74 -6.03 19.08
C ALA A 359 3.46 -6.09 20.44
N VAL A 360 4.74 -6.50 20.45
CA VAL A 360 5.59 -6.51 21.65
C VAL A 360 5.84 -5.10 22.18
N ALA A 361 6.06 -4.12 21.30
CA ALA A 361 6.23 -2.72 21.67
C ALA A 361 4.99 -2.19 22.41
N GLN A 362 3.79 -2.43 21.86
CA GLN A 362 2.53 -2.04 22.48
C GLN A 362 2.30 -2.72 23.83
N TRP A 363 2.52 -4.04 23.94
CA TRP A 363 2.40 -4.71 25.25
C TRP A 363 3.38 -4.18 26.29
N ASN A 364 4.58 -3.76 25.86
CA ASN A 364 5.58 -3.16 26.73
C ASN A 364 5.20 -1.75 27.18
N ALA A 365 4.67 -0.94 26.27
CA ALA A 365 4.19 0.41 26.55
C ALA A 365 3.01 0.41 27.52
N HIS A 366 2.05 -0.52 27.33
CA HIS A 366 0.87 -0.65 28.18
C HIS A 366 1.07 -1.52 29.42
N GLY A 367 2.21 -2.22 29.51
CA GLY A 367 2.55 -3.07 30.66
C GLY A 367 1.68 -4.32 30.83
N GLN A 368 0.93 -4.73 29.81
CA GLN A 368 0.03 -5.88 29.88
C GLN A 368 -0.14 -6.60 28.54
N ILE A 369 -0.48 -7.90 28.61
CA ILE A 369 -0.90 -8.73 27.48
C ILE A 369 -2.27 -9.31 27.84
N LYS A 370 -3.31 -8.90 27.12
CA LYS A 370 -4.63 -9.51 27.24
C LYS A 370 -4.72 -10.67 26.26
N VAL A 371 -5.02 -11.85 26.78
CA VAL A 371 -5.31 -13.05 25.99
C VAL A 371 -6.78 -13.37 26.17
N ASP A 372 -7.50 -13.39 25.06
CA ASP A 372 -8.92 -13.77 24.99
C ASP A 372 -9.12 -14.98 24.06
N ALA A 373 -10.35 -15.49 23.97
CA ALA A 373 -10.67 -16.62 23.11
C ALA A 373 -10.25 -16.42 21.63
N THR A 374 -10.26 -15.17 21.13
CA THR A 374 -9.93 -14.85 19.72
C THR A 374 -8.44 -15.02 19.45
N SER A 375 -7.59 -14.56 20.38
CA SER A 375 -6.13 -14.53 20.26
C SER A 375 -5.43 -15.73 20.91
N LEU A 376 -6.14 -16.51 21.75
CA LEU A 376 -5.56 -17.67 22.44
C LEU A 376 -4.85 -18.68 21.52
N PRO A 377 -5.34 -19.01 20.31
CA PRO A 377 -4.63 -19.92 19.41
C PRO A 377 -3.25 -19.43 18.99
N PHE A 378 -3.08 -18.11 18.80
CA PHE A 378 -1.77 -17.49 18.53
C PHE A 378 -0.82 -17.69 19.71
N PHE A 379 -1.26 -17.36 20.93
CA PHE A 379 -0.39 -17.46 22.11
C PHE A 379 -0.04 -18.91 22.47
N LYS A 380 -0.97 -19.86 22.31
CA LYS A 380 -0.71 -21.29 22.63
C LYS A 380 0.32 -21.93 21.70
N GLU A 381 0.46 -21.44 20.47
CA GLU A 381 1.49 -21.90 19.55
C GLU A 381 2.90 -21.56 20.06
N LEU A 382 3.06 -20.35 20.62
CA LEU A 382 4.36 -19.82 21.05
C LEU A 382 4.66 -20.10 22.54
N TYR A 383 3.62 -20.14 23.37
CA TYR A 383 3.68 -20.33 24.81
C TYR A 383 2.57 -21.31 25.23
N PRO A 384 2.81 -22.64 25.24
CA PRO A 384 1.77 -23.67 25.38
C PRO A 384 0.92 -23.59 26.65
N THR A 385 1.43 -22.95 27.71
CA THR A 385 0.73 -22.74 28.98
C THR A 385 -0.12 -21.46 28.99
N ALA A 386 -0.22 -20.72 27.88
CA ALA A 386 -1.08 -19.56 27.73
C ALA A 386 -2.56 -19.91 27.97
N ARG A 387 -3.27 -19.03 28.66
CA ARG A 387 -4.70 -19.12 28.99
C ARG A 387 -5.37 -17.77 28.85
N GLU A 388 -6.70 -17.77 28.74
CA GLU A 388 -7.49 -16.53 28.72
C GLU A 388 -7.35 -15.78 30.04
N THR A 389 -6.61 -14.69 30.03
CA THR A 389 -6.32 -13.84 31.19
C THR A 389 -5.59 -12.58 30.73
N THR A 390 -5.34 -11.66 31.67
CA THR A 390 -4.44 -10.53 31.45
C THR A 390 -3.13 -10.77 32.19
N TYR A 391 -2.05 -10.95 31.45
CA TYR A 391 -0.69 -11.02 31.98
C TYR A 391 -0.16 -9.61 32.20
N GLN A 392 0.28 -9.29 33.40
CA GLN A 392 0.67 -7.94 33.82
C GLN A 392 2.19 -7.93 34.10
N LYS A 393 2.90 -6.94 33.54
CA LYS A 393 4.37 -6.83 33.60
C LYS A 393 4.93 -6.71 35.01
N ASN A 394 4.18 -6.13 35.94
CA ASN A 394 4.61 -5.86 37.32
C ASN A 394 3.68 -6.51 38.35
N SER A 395 3.43 -7.82 38.23
CA SER A 395 2.49 -8.56 39.09
C SER A 395 2.88 -10.03 39.34
N ASN A 396 1.99 -10.84 39.92
CA ASN A 396 2.16 -12.29 40.04
C ASN A 396 2.30 -13.03 38.70
N SER A 397 1.92 -12.43 37.57
CA SER A 397 2.08 -13.00 36.23
C SER A 397 3.30 -12.46 35.46
N THR A 398 4.22 -11.76 36.13
CA THR A 398 5.44 -11.18 35.50
C THR A 398 6.28 -12.22 34.76
N LEU A 399 6.39 -13.44 35.29
CA LEU A 399 7.15 -14.51 34.64
C LEU A 399 6.48 -14.98 33.34
N ASP A 400 5.16 -15.13 33.33
CA ASP A 400 4.41 -15.48 32.13
C ASP A 400 4.44 -14.34 31.11
N TYR A 401 4.29 -13.09 31.55
CA TYR A 401 4.43 -11.91 30.69
C TYR A 401 5.80 -11.90 29.99
N ALA A 402 6.89 -12.03 30.76
CA ALA A 402 8.24 -12.05 30.22
C ALA A 402 8.48 -13.27 29.31
N GLY A 403 7.90 -14.42 29.65
CA GLY A 403 7.94 -15.65 28.85
C GLY A 403 7.27 -15.47 27.48
N ILE A 404 6.08 -14.86 27.44
CA ILE A 404 5.35 -14.57 26.21
C ILE A 404 6.12 -13.57 25.34
N VAL A 405 6.55 -12.43 25.92
CA VAL A 405 7.35 -11.43 25.18
C VAL A 405 8.60 -12.05 24.57
N LYS A 406 9.32 -12.88 25.33
CA LYS A 406 10.50 -13.58 24.83
C LYS A 406 10.16 -14.55 23.70
N ALA A 407 9.07 -15.31 23.82
CA ALA A 407 8.65 -16.26 22.79
C ALA A 407 8.23 -15.55 21.49
N VAL A 408 7.51 -14.42 21.60
CA VAL A 408 7.08 -13.63 20.44
C VAL A 408 8.26 -12.95 19.75
N ASN A 409 9.22 -12.39 20.50
CA ASN A 409 10.45 -11.84 19.91
C ASN A 409 11.26 -12.91 19.18
N ALA A 410 11.40 -14.10 19.76
CA ALA A 410 12.09 -15.21 19.08
C ALA A 410 11.35 -15.65 17.80
N TYR A 411 10.01 -15.59 17.81
CA TYR A 411 9.21 -15.86 16.62
C TYR A 411 9.39 -14.78 15.54
N ALA A 412 9.45 -13.50 15.94
CA ALA A 412 9.76 -12.39 15.04
C ALA A 412 11.15 -12.53 14.40
N ASP A 413 12.19 -12.76 15.21
CA ASP A 413 13.57 -12.98 14.73
C ASP A 413 13.63 -14.13 13.71
N SER A 414 12.86 -15.21 13.93
CA SER A 414 12.85 -16.34 12.99
C SER A 414 12.28 -16.02 11.60
N PHE A 415 11.47 -14.96 11.43
CA PHE A 415 11.10 -14.48 10.09
C PHE A 415 12.26 -13.72 9.43
N VAL A 416 13.03 -12.96 10.22
CA VAL A 416 14.23 -12.26 9.73
C VAL A 416 15.31 -13.27 9.32
N GLU A 417 15.46 -14.38 10.05
CA GLU A 417 16.36 -15.49 9.67
C GLU A 417 15.97 -16.11 8.31
N ILE A 418 14.67 -16.22 8.01
CA ILE A 418 14.22 -16.68 6.68
C ILE A 418 14.62 -15.68 5.60
N ALA A 419 14.42 -14.38 5.84
CA ALA A 419 14.85 -13.34 4.91
C ALA A 419 16.38 -13.33 4.73
N GLN A 420 17.15 -13.44 5.81
CA GLN A 420 18.62 -13.57 5.81
C GLN A 420 19.07 -14.75 4.94
N LYS A 421 18.48 -15.92 5.13
CA LYS A 421 18.83 -17.15 4.41
C LYS A 421 18.71 -16.99 2.88
N TYR A 422 17.70 -16.25 2.42
CA TYR A 422 17.41 -16.10 1.00
C TYR A 422 17.91 -14.78 0.40
N THR A 423 18.42 -13.86 1.22
CA THR A 423 19.11 -12.66 0.77
C THR A 423 20.47 -13.04 0.14
N PRO A 424 20.77 -12.61 -1.09
CA PRO A 424 22.07 -12.88 -1.71
C PRO A 424 23.23 -12.20 -0.97
N ALA A 425 24.45 -12.64 -1.24
CA ALA A 425 25.65 -12.16 -0.54
C ALA A 425 25.96 -10.66 -0.77
N ASP A 426 25.44 -10.05 -1.83
CA ASP A 426 25.56 -8.61 -2.10
C ASP A 426 24.47 -7.77 -1.39
N GLY A 427 23.52 -8.42 -0.72
CA GLY A 427 22.42 -7.77 -0.02
C GLY A 427 21.30 -7.26 -0.92
N ALA A 428 21.29 -7.60 -2.22
CA ALA A 428 20.25 -7.13 -3.12
C ALA A 428 18.87 -7.73 -2.77
N LEU A 429 17.87 -6.87 -2.51
CA LEU A 429 16.51 -7.31 -2.21
C LEU A 429 15.61 -7.13 -3.43
N ALA A 430 15.25 -8.25 -4.05
CA ALA A 430 14.24 -8.28 -5.11
C ALA A 430 12.82 -8.13 -4.53
N GLU A 431 11.82 -8.20 -5.39
CA GLU A 431 10.42 -8.29 -4.98
C GLU A 431 10.13 -9.65 -4.34
N GLN A 432 10.58 -10.73 -4.99
CA GLN A 432 10.25 -12.11 -4.63
C GLN A 432 11.51 -12.97 -4.47
N PHE A 433 11.36 -14.08 -3.74
CA PHE A 433 12.31 -15.19 -3.78
C PHE A 433 11.57 -16.50 -4.01
N ASN A 434 12.09 -17.34 -4.91
CA ASN A 434 11.42 -18.50 -5.46
C ASN A 434 10.96 -19.49 -4.37
N LYS A 435 9.69 -19.91 -4.43
CA LYS A 435 9.09 -20.78 -3.41
C LYS A 435 9.70 -22.18 -3.28
N THR A 436 10.52 -22.60 -4.24
CA THR A 436 11.17 -23.91 -4.25
C THR A 436 12.67 -23.80 -4.01
N THR A 437 13.37 -22.90 -4.71
CA THR A 437 14.84 -22.79 -4.63
C THR A 437 15.32 -21.72 -3.64
N GLY A 438 14.44 -20.78 -3.26
CA GLY A 438 14.81 -19.60 -2.47
C GLY A 438 15.62 -18.55 -3.24
N SER A 439 15.82 -18.71 -4.55
CA SER A 439 16.57 -17.75 -5.37
C SER A 439 15.74 -16.50 -5.66
N PRO A 440 16.32 -15.28 -5.65
CA PRO A 440 15.60 -14.06 -6.02
C PRO A 440 14.96 -14.14 -7.42
N THR A 441 13.77 -13.56 -7.58
CA THR A 441 13.02 -13.52 -8.84
C THR A 441 12.14 -12.27 -8.92
N SER A 442 11.54 -12.01 -10.09
CA SER A 442 10.77 -10.79 -10.38
C SER A 442 11.67 -9.53 -10.33
N ALA A 443 11.08 -8.35 -10.07
CA ALA A 443 11.80 -7.07 -10.06
C ALA A 443 12.97 -7.09 -9.07
N ARG A 444 14.19 -6.89 -9.58
CA ARG A 444 15.39 -6.71 -8.72
C ARG A 444 15.36 -5.38 -8.01
N ASP A 445 16.10 -5.26 -6.91
CA ASP A 445 16.31 -3.99 -6.21
C ASP A 445 15.00 -3.23 -5.96
N LEU A 446 13.99 -3.92 -5.42
CA LEU A 446 12.68 -3.32 -5.20
C LEU A 446 12.78 -2.35 -4.01
N THR A 447 12.46 -1.08 -4.26
CA THR A 447 12.54 0.00 -3.26
C THR A 447 11.70 -0.31 -2.02
N TRP A 448 10.51 -0.89 -2.20
CA TRP A 448 9.66 -1.29 -1.07
C TRP A 448 10.25 -2.44 -0.27
N SER A 449 10.95 -3.41 -0.90
CA SER A 449 11.65 -4.46 -0.14
C SER A 449 12.77 -3.90 0.72
N TYR A 450 13.52 -2.91 0.21
CA TYR A 450 14.52 -2.21 1.01
C TYR A 450 13.89 -1.39 2.15
N ALA A 451 12.83 -0.63 1.87
CA ALA A 451 12.12 0.14 2.89
C ALA A 451 11.55 -0.76 4.00
N ALA A 452 10.94 -1.89 3.65
CA ALA A 452 10.40 -2.86 4.61
C ALA A 452 11.50 -3.51 5.48
N PHE A 453 12.72 -3.64 4.97
CA PHE A 453 13.84 -4.07 5.80
C PHE A 453 14.19 -3.04 6.87
N ILE A 454 14.25 -1.76 6.48
CA ILE A 454 14.60 -0.66 7.37
C ILE A 454 13.53 -0.50 8.46
N THR A 455 12.25 -0.45 8.10
CA THR A 455 11.16 -0.32 9.07
C THR A 455 11.13 -1.48 10.05
N MET A 456 11.31 -2.72 9.58
CA MET A 456 11.45 -3.90 10.45
C MET A 456 12.62 -3.74 11.44
N ALA A 457 13.79 -3.31 10.95
CA ALA A 457 14.99 -3.15 11.77
C ALA A 457 14.82 -2.04 12.83
N GLU A 458 14.13 -0.94 12.50
CA GLU A 458 13.76 0.11 13.45
C GLU A 458 12.88 -0.45 14.57
N ARG A 459 11.80 -1.17 14.25
CA ARG A 459 10.89 -1.74 15.26
C ARG A 459 11.61 -2.73 16.17
N ARG A 460 12.47 -3.58 15.60
CA ARG A 460 13.32 -4.49 16.38
C ARG A 460 14.24 -3.73 17.34
N ALA A 461 14.77 -2.57 16.93
CA ALA A 461 15.63 -1.72 17.75
C ALA A 461 14.87 -0.85 18.77
N GLY A 462 13.54 -0.92 18.81
CA GLY A 462 12.71 -0.09 19.68
C GLY A 462 12.60 1.36 19.21
N GLN A 463 12.79 1.60 17.91
CA GLN A 463 12.61 2.89 17.26
C GLN A 463 11.22 2.94 16.63
N TYR A 464 10.37 3.81 17.18
CA TYR A 464 8.96 3.90 16.81
C TYR A 464 8.64 5.27 16.20
N PRO A 465 7.75 5.33 15.21
CA PRO A 465 7.32 6.59 14.61
C PRO A 465 6.48 7.41 15.61
N PRO A 466 6.27 8.72 15.35
CA PRO A 466 5.39 9.55 16.15
C PRO A 466 3.96 8.99 16.24
N SER A 467 3.32 9.21 17.39
CA SER A 467 1.92 8.83 17.60
C SER A 467 0.99 9.64 16.68
N TRP A 468 -0.07 8.97 16.24
CA TRP A 468 -1.11 9.52 15.38
C TRP A 468 -2.52 9.32 15.94
N VAL A 469 -2.72 8.38 16.85
CA VAL A 469 -4.04 8.18 17.47
C VAL A 469 -4.43 9.41 18.29
N PRO A 470 -5.72 9.79 18.27
CA PRO A 470 -6.20 10.93 19.05
C PRO A 470 -6.08 10.66 20.55
N GLU A 471 -5.90 11.71 21.35
CA GLU A 471 -5.89 11.60 22.82
C GLU A 471 -7.22 11.04 23.36
N ALA A 472 -8.33 11.41 22.73
CA ALA A 472 -9.64 10.83 23.00
C ALA A 472 -9.78 9.50 22.25
N ALA A 473 -10.29 8.48 22.95
CA ALA A 473 -10.50 7.16 22.34
C ALA A 473 -11.43 7.27 21.11
N SER A 474 -11.02 6.64 20.02
CA SER A 474 -11.84 6.54 18.82
C SER A 474 -13.06 5.66 19.09
N GLU A 475 -14.26 6.18 18.81
CA GLU A 475 -15.50 5.43 18.97
C GLU A 475 -16.03 4.97 17.61
N VAL A 476 -16.38 3.68 17.52
CA VAL A 476 -17.05 3.14 16.34
C VAL A 476 -18.53 3.54 16.39
N PRO A 477 -19.07 4.22 15.36
CA PRO A 477 -20.49 4.51 15.28
C PRO A 477 -21.36 3.25 15.43
N VAL A 478 -22.49 3.38 16.12
CA VAL A 478 -23.46 2.27 16.29
C VAL A 478 -24.06 1.82 14.95
N THR A 479 -24.15 2.73 13.99
CA THR A 479 -24.64 2.46 12.63
C THR A 479 -23.70 3.10 11.64
N CYS A 480 -23.16 2.31 10.72
CA CYS A 480 -22.28 2.82 9.68
C CYS A 480 -23.07 3.62 8.64
N ALA A 481 -22.55 4.78 8.23
CA ALA A 481 -23.10 5.54 7.12
C ALA A 481 -22.18 5.43 5.88
N ALA A 482 -22.82 5.38 4.71
CA ALA A 482 -22.18 5.44 3.40
C ALA A 482 -21.88 6.90 3.00
N SER A 483 -21.34 7.69 3.93
CA SER A 483 -21.18 9.15 3.79
C SER A 483 -19.99 9.51 2.90
N THR A 484 -20.10 10.60 2.15
CA THR A 484 -19.00 11.20 1.38
C THR A 484 -19.16 12.71 1.38
N THR A 485 -18.09 13.45 1.10
CA THR A 485 -18.13 14.91 0.92
C THR A 485 -17.48 15.27 -0.41
N THR A 486 -18.08 16.19 -1.16
CA THR A 486 -17.44 16.71 -2.38
C THR A 486 -16.14 17.41 -2.00
N GLY A 487 -15.03 16.88 -2.50
CA GLY A 487 -13.70 17.41 -2.26
C GLY A 487 -13.48 18.77 -2.90
N VAL A 488 -12.49 19.50 -2.38
CA VAL A 488 -12.03 20.78 -2.92
C VAL A 488 -10.58 20.62 -3.30
N TYR A 489 -10.27 20.84 -4.57
CA TYR A 489 -8.95 20.63 -5.13
C TYR A 489 -8.35 21.96 -5.59
N VAL A 490 -7.14 22.26 -5.15
CA VAL A 490 -6.42 23.50 -5.49
C VAL A 490 -4.96 23.17 -5.79
N PRO A 491 -4.38 23.62 -6.92
CA PRO A 491 -2.98 23.34 -7.21
C PRO A 491 -2.05 23.87 -6.11
N ALA A 492 -1.10 23.06 -5.66
CA ALA A 492 -0.10 23.43 -4.66
C ALA A 492 1.02 24.30 -5.27
N THR A 493 0.67 25.49 -5.75
CA THR A 493 1.58 26.36 -6.53
C THR A 493 2.81 26.80 -5.74
N ALA A 494 2.67 27.05 -4.43
CA ALA A 494 3.79 27.35 -3.53
C ALA A 494 4.80 26.19 -3.40
N ALA A 495 4.37 24.96 -3.65
CA ALA A 495 5.24 23.78 -3.71
C ALA A 495 5.74 23.45 -5.12
N GLY A 496 5.41 24.26 -6.13
CA GLY A 496 5.88 24.12 -7.51
C GLY A 496 4.87 23.52 -8.48
N ALA A 497 3.62 23.25 -8.05
CA ALA A 497 2.58 22.81 -8.97
C ALA A 497 2.26 23.88 -10.03
N PRO A 498 1.95 23.51 -11.28
CA PRO A 498 1.41 24.46 -12.25
C PRO A 498 0.04 24.97 -11.80
N ASP A 499 -0.21 26.26 -12.02
CA ASP A 499 -1.51 26.88 -11.74
C ASP A 499 -2.53 26.49 -12.82
N VAL A 500 -3.13 25.31 -12.65
CA VAL A 500 -4.11 24.77 -13.60
C VAL A 500 -5.52 25.24 -13.26
N THR A 501 -6.28 25.62 -14.29
CA THR A 501 -7.70 25.96 -14.18
C THR A 501 -8.54 24.86 -14.82
N GLY A 502 -9.63 24.45 -14.18
CA GLY A 502 -10.59 23.47 -14.73
C GLY A 502 -11.98 24.08 -14.91
N SER A 503 -12.65 23.68 -16.00
CA SER A 503 -14.08 23.91 -16.18
C SER A 503 -14.89 22.72 -15.65
N CYS A 504 -16.19 22.88 -15.44
CA CYS A 504 -17.03 21.77 -15.04
C CYS A 504 -17.01 20.63 -16.09
N THR A 505 -16.98 19.40 -15.60
CA THR A 505 -16.99 18.17 -16.40
C THR A 505 -18.25 17.35 -16.14
N VAL A 506 -18.60 16.48 -17.08
CA VAL A 506 -19.69 15.52 -17.00
C VAL A 506 -19.11 14.13 -17.23
N PRO A 507 -19.37 13.16 -16.33
CA PRO A 507 -18.92 11.78 -16.53
C PRO A 507 -19.71 11.11 -17.66
N VAL A 508 -18.99 10.50 -18.59
CA VAL A 508 -19.52 9.76 -19.74
C VAL A 508 -18.95 8.36 -19.74
N THR A 509 -19.82 7.36 -19.80
CA THR A 509 -19.42 5.96 -19.97
C THR A 509 -19.48 5.61 -21.46
N PHE A 510 -18.36 5.18 -22.03
CA PHE A 510 -18.31 4.64 -23.39
C PHE A 510 -18.30 3.12 -23.33
N LEU A 511 -19.26 2.49 -24.00
CA LEU A 511 -19.33 1.04 -24.17
C LEU A 511 -19.17 0.70 -25.65
N VAL A 512 -18.35 -0.30 -25.97
CA VAL A 512 -18.21 -0.80 -27.34
C VAL A 512 -18.09 -2.31 -27.36
N ASN A 513 -18.88 -2.94 -28.23
CA ASN A 513 -18.71 -4.35 -28.56
C ASN A 513 -17.63 -4.50 -29.65
N ALA A 514 -16.48 -5.05 -29.29
CA ALA A 514 -15.34 -5.26 -30.18
C ALA A 514 -14.67 -6.60 -29.88
N THR A 515 -14.87 -7.59 -30.75
CA THR A 515 -14.19 -8.89 -30.64
C THR A 515 -12.70 -8.73 -30.88
N THR A 516 -11.88 -9.09 -29.90
CA THR A 516 -10.41 -8.98 -29.91
C THR A 516 -9.75 -10.33 -29.65
N TYR A 517 -8.45 -10.44 -29.97
CA TYR A 517 -7.63 -11.58 -29.56
C TYR A 517 -6.80 -11.25 -28.31
N TYR A 518 -6.27 -12.29 -27.66
CA TYR A 518 -5.45 -12.10 -26.45
C TYR A 518 -4.19 -11.26 -26.75
N GLY A 519 -4.00 -10.18 -25.99
CA GLY A 519 -2.88 -9.25 -26.17
C GLY A 519 -3.19 -8.05 -27.08
N GLU A 520 -4.40 -7.97 -27.64
CA GLU A 520 -4.89 -6.77 -28.31
C GLU A 520 -5.55 -5.81 -27.30
N GLY A 521 -5.20 -4.52 -27.38
CA GLY A 521 -5.79 -3.47 -26.53
C GLY A 521 -6.80 -2.60 -27.29
N LEU A 522 -7.66 -1.91 -26.57
CA LEU A 522 -8.62 -0.96 -27.14
C LEU A 522 -8.51 0.41 -26.47
N SER A 523 -8.63 1.48 -27.24
CA SER A 523 -8.58 2.85 -26.74
C SER A 523 -9.62 3.76 -27.40
N LEU A 524 -10.06 4.77 -26.67
CA LEU A 524 -10.94 5.83 -27.14
C LEU A 524 -10.11 7.07 -27.47
N LEU A 525 -10.24 7.58 -28.70
CA LEU A 525 -9.49 8.73 -29.20
C LEU A 525 -10.46 9.79 -29.72
N GLY A 526 -10.17 11.07 -29.51
CA GLY A 526 -11.06 12.14 -29.95
C GLY A 526 -10.41 13.50 -30.06
N ASN A 527 -11.21 14.51 -30.40
CA ASN A 527 -10.75 15.86 -30.75
C ASN A 527 -10.37 16.76 -29.57
N ILE A 528 -10.62 16.34 -28.33
CA ILE A 528 -10.36 17.11 -27.11
C ILE A 528 -9.23 16.51 -26.30
N ALA A 529 -8.63 17.28 -25.40
CA ALA A 529 -7.47 16.87 -24.61
C ALA A 529 -7.75 15.63 -23.75
N GLU A 530 -8.94 15.54 -23.18
CA GLU A 530 -9.42 14.41 -22.37
C GLU A 530 -9.49 13.11 -23.19
N LEU A 531 -9.58 13.20 -24.51
CA LEU A 531 -9.56 12.06 -25.44
C LEU A 531 -8.29 12.04 -26.31
N GLY A 532 -7.22 12.70 -25.89
CA GLY A 532 -5.91 12.66 -26.55
C GLY A 532 -5.71 13.62 -27.71
N ALA A 533 -6.70 14.45 -28.07
CA ALA A 533 -6.62 15.44 -29.16
C ALA A 533 -6.06 14.86 -30.48
N TRP A 534 -6.57 13.67 -30.86
CA TRP A 534 -6.14 12.85 -31.99
C TRP A 534 -4.70 12.30 -31.92
N ASN A 535 -3.98 12.50 -30.82
CA ASN A 535 -2.76 11.76 -30.51
C ASN A 535 -3.12 10.40 -29.91
N VAL A 536 -2.91 9.33 -30.68
CA VAL A 536 -3.24 7.95 -30.29
C VAL A 536 -2.51 7.50 -29.02
N ASP A 537 -1.30 8.00 -28.78
CA ASP A 537 -0.54 7.65 -27.58
C ASP A 537 -1.17 8.22 -26.31
N ASN A 538 -2.03 9.24 -26.43
CA ASN A 538 -2.79 9.86 -25.34
C ASN A 538 -4.27 9.46 -25.33
N GLY A 539 -4.68 8.48 -26.14
CA GLY A 539 -6.02 7.93 -26.11
C GLY A 539 -6.35 7.31 -24.75
N GLN A 540 -7.64 7.23 -24.43
CA GLN A 540 -8.11 6.65 -23.17
C GLN A 540 -8.16 5.13 -23.28
N PRO A 541 -7.33 4.37 -22.54
CA PRO A 541 -7.36 2.91 -22.58
C PRO A 541 -8.71 2.40 -22.06
N MET A 542 -9.25 1.38 -22.70
CA MET A 542 -10.53 0.77 -22.33
C MET A 542 -10.31 -0.50 -21.53
N SER A 543 -11.24 -0.82 -20.63
CA SER A 543 -11.24 -2.04 -19.83
C SER A 543 -12.01 -3.15 -20.52
N ALA A 544 -11.45 -4.36 -20.54
CA ALA A 544 -12.12 -5.60 -20.93
C ALA A 544 -12.78 -6.33 -19.74
N SER A 545 -12.96 -5.69 -18.58
CA SER A 545 -13.51 -6.34 -17.37
C SER A 545 -14.93 -6.90 -17.55
N GLY A 546 -15.70 -6.35 -18.50
CA GLY A 546 -17.03 -6.83 -18.86
C GLY A 546 -17.06 -7.78 -20.06
N TYR A 547 -15.90 -8.17 -20.60
CA TYR A 547 -15.79 -8.97 -21.81
C TYR A 547 -16.19 -10.42 -21.55
N THR A 548 -17.15 -10.92 -22.31
CA THR A 548 -17.49 -12.36 -22.40
C THR A 548 -17.53 -12.82 -23.85
N ALA A 549 -17.63 -14.13 -24.07
CA ALA A 549 -17.78 -14.68 -25.42
C ALA A 549 -19.06 -14.18 -26.11
N GLU A 550 -20.13 -13.96 -25.34
CA GLU A 550 -21.44 -13.50 -25.82
C GLU A 550 -21.50 -11.98 -25.98
N ARG A 551 -20.74 -11.24 -25.16
CA ARG A 551 -20.65 -9.79 -25.20
C ARG A 551 -19.18 -9.36 -25.10
N PRO A 552 -18.48 -9.16 -26.24
CA PRO A 552 -17.08 -8.73 -26.26
C PRO A 552 -16.97 -7.23 -25.91
N LEU A 553 -17.42 -6.89 -24.70
CA LEU A 553 -17.60 -5.54 -24.22
C LEU A 553 -16.27 -4.97 -23.72
N TRP A 554 -15.94 -3.80 -24.26
CA TRP A 554 -14.95 -2.89 -23.73
C TRP A 554 -15.63 -1.64 -23.20
N SER A 555 -15.11 -1.09 -22.10
CA SER A 555 -15.69 0.12 -21.51
C SER A 555 -14.65 1.10 -20.96
N VAL A 556 -14.95 2.39 -21.00
CA VAL A 556 -14.17 3.43 -20.29
C VAL A 556 -15.10 4.52 -19.76
N ASP A 557 -14.83 5.01 -18.56
CA ASP A 557 -15.48 6.20 -18.00
C ASP A 557 -14.54 7.41 -18.18
N VAL A 558 -15.03 8.48 -18.81
CA VAL A 558 -14.24 9.70 -19.04
C VAL A 558 -15.04 10.91 -18.59
N GLU A 559 -14.38 11.86 -17.91
CA GLU A 559 -14.95 13.16 -17.61
C GLU A 559 -14.71 14.12 -18.77
N LEU A 560 -15.80 14.60 -19.39
CA LEU A 560 -15.72 15.47 -20.57
C LEU A 560 -16.26 16.87 -20.24
N PRO A 561 -15.78 17.94 -20.90
CA PRO A 561 -16.29 19.29 -20.67
C PRO A 561 -17.80 19.39 -20.91
N GLY A 562 -18.55 19.93 -19.94
CA GLY A 562 -20.00 20.05 -20.03
C GLY A 562 -20.44 20.98 -21.17
N GLY A 563 -21.48 20.60 -21.90
CA GLY A 563 -22.04 21.38 -23.02
C GLY A 563 -21.21 21.34 -24.31
N SER A 564 -20.19 20.48 -24.37
CA SER A 564 -19.33 20.35 -25.55
C SER A 564 -19.88 19.37 -26.58
N ASN A 565 -19.45 19.53 -27.84
CA ASN A 565 -19.63 18.51 -28.87
C ASN A 565 -18.28 17.83 -29.11
N VAL A 566 -18.25 16.53 -28.88
CA VAL A 566 -17.05 15.70 -28.94
C VAL A 566 -17.13 14.82 -30.18
N SER A 567 -16.05 14.73 -30.94
CA SER A 567 -15.88 13.74 -31.99
C SER A 567 -14.85 12.71 -31.55
N TYR A 568 -15.17 11.44 -31.73
CA TYR A 568 -14.36 10.33 -31.23
C TYR A 568 -14.36 9.13 -32.17
N VAL A 569 -13.39 8.25 -31.99
CA VAL A 569 -13.24 6.94 -32.64
C VAL A 569 -12.72 5.93 -31.63
N TYR A 570 -13.02 4.66 -31.86
CA TYR A 570 -12.30 3.56 -31.21
C TYR A 570 -11.02 3.23 -31.97
N VAL A 571 -9.96 2.86 -31.26
CA VAL A 571 -8.66 2.47 -31.82
C VAL A 571 -8.24 1.15 -31.23
N ARG A 572 -7.96 0.17 -32.09
CA ARG A 572 -7.41 -1.14 -31.70
C ARG A 572 -5.89 -1.08 -31.75
N LYS A 573 -5.24 -1.51 -30.67
CA LYS A 573 -3.78 -1.64 -30.59
C LYS A 573 -3.40 -3.10 -30.81
N GLN A 574 -2.89 -3.39 -31.99
CA GLN A 574 -2.44 -4.71 -32.42
C GLN A 574 -0.90 -4.79 -32.38
N SER A 575 -0.35 -5.99 -32.53
CA SER A 575 1.11 -6.21 -32.55
C SER A 575 1.79 -5.49 -33.73
N CYS A 576 1.08 -5.32 -34.86
CA CYS A 576 1.58 -4.66 -36.06
C CYS A 576 1.29 -3.15 -36.12
N GLY A 577 0.60 -2.57 -35.11
CA GLY A 577 0.31 -1.14 -35.03
C GLY A 577 -1.12 -0.83 -34.60
N PHE A 578 -1.59 0.39 -34.93
CA PHE A 578 -2.94 0.85 -34.59
C PHE A 578 -3.90 0.69 -35.76
N LEU A 579 -5.13 0.25 -35.46
CA LEU A 579 -6.23 0.16 -36.40
C LEU A 579 -7.37 1.07 -35.92
N TYR A 580 -7.72 2.05 -36.75
CA TYR A 580 -8.72 3.06 -36.43
C TYR A 580 -10.10 2.64 -36.96
N GLU A 581 -11.14 3.04 -36.25
CA GLU A 581 -12.51 2.94 -36.73
C GLU A 581 -12.70 3.71 -38.05
N GLU A 582 -13.53 3.21 -38.96
CA GLU A 582 -13.74 3.80 -40.29
C GLU A 582 -14.62 5.06 -40.27
N ARG A 583 -15.27 5.35 -39.13
CA ARG A 583 -16.20 6.47 -38.99
C ARG A 583 -15.92 7.25 -37.71
N ASN A 584 -15.77 8.58 -37.85
CA ASN A 584 -15.84 9.50 -36.73
C ASN A 584 -17.27 9.53 -36.15
N ARG A 585 -17.38 9.22 -34.86
CA ARG A 585 -18.59 9.35 -34.07
C ARG A 585 -18.65 10.76 -33.46
N THR A 586 -19.84 11.16 -33.02
CA THR A 586 -20.07 12.44 -32.37
C THR A 586 -20.98 12.26 -31.16
N LEU A 587 -20.64 12.92 -30.06
CA LEU A 587 -21.43 12.96 -28.83
C LEU A 587 -21.62 14.41 -28.39
N THR A 588 -22.86 14.81 -28.14
CA THR A 588 -23.16 16.07 -27.45
C THR A 588 -23.19 15.81 -25.95
N VAL A 589 -22.23 16.39 -25.23
CA VAL A 589 -22.15 16.30 -23.77
C VAL A 589 -23.17 17.26 -23.16
N PRO A 590 -24.02 16.82 -22.22
CA PRO A 590 -24.96 17.70 -21.53
C PRO A 590 -24.26 18.89 -20.87
N ALA A 591 -25.01 19.98 -20.70
CA ALA A 591 -24.52 21.12 -19.94
C ALA A 591 -24.20 20.74 -18.48
N CYS A 592 -23.37 21.57 -17.85
CA CYS A 592 -23.05 21.44 -16.43
C CYS A 592 -24.29 21.34 -15.54
N ASN A 593 -24.16 20.58 -14.45
CA ASN A 593 -25.25 20.25 -13.50
C ASN A 593 -26.39 19.41 -14.09
N SER A 594 -26.21 18.84 -15.29
CA SER A 594 -27.10 17.80 -15.77
C SER A 594 -27.02 16.58 -14.85
N THR A 595 -28.17 16.08 -14.41
CA THR A 595 -28.27 14.79 -13.70
C THR A 595 -28.31 13.61 -14.66
N GLN A 596 -28.27 13.86 -15.97
CA GLN A 596 -28.29 12.82 -16.98
C GLN A 596 -26.97 12.05 -16.98
N LYS A 597 -27.03 10.77 -16.62
CA LYS A 597 -25.94 9.84 -16.89
C LYS A 597 -25.86 9.59 -18.39
N VAL A 598 -24.71 9.87 -18.99
CA VAL A 598 -24.48 9.63 -20.42
C VAL A 598 -23.75 8.30 -20.58
N VAL A 599 -24.35 7.39 -21.33
CA VAL A 599 -23.75 6.12 -21.70
C VAL A 599 -23.89 5.96 -23.21
N THR A 600 -22.78 5.74 -23.92
CA THR A 600 -22.81 5.29 -25.31
C THR A 600 -22.81 3.76 -25.34
N ASP A 601 -23.48 3.16 -26.32
CA ASP A 601 -23.45 1.70 -26.53
C ASP A 601 -23.22 1.45 -28.03
N ASP A 602 -21.95 1.27 -28.37
CA ASP A 602 -21.46 1.20 -29.73
C ASP A 602 -21.10 -0.24 -30.13
N ALA A 603 -20.97 -0.47 -31.43
CA ALA A 603 -20.34 -1.67 -31.98
C ALA A 603 -19.19 -1.24 -32.88
N TRP A 604 -18.08 -1.97 -32.86
CA TRP A 604 -16.90 -1.70 -33.70
C TRP A 604 -17.28 -1.65 -35.20
N VAL A 605 -16.89 -0.56 -35.88
CA VAL A 605 -17.07 -0.40 -37.33
C VAL A 605 -15.73 -0.19 -38.02
N GLY A 606 -15.17 -1.28 -38.54
CA GLY A 606 -13.98 -1.23 -39.36
C GLY A 606 -13.37 -2.61 -39.53
N LYS A 607 -12.21 -2.68 -40.19
CA LYS A 607 -11.42 -3.91 -40.23
C LYS A 607 -11.14 -4.43 -38.82
N THR A 608 -11.10 -5.73 -38.65
CA THR A 608 -10.79 -6.40 -37.37
C THR A 608 -9.36 -6.92 -37.30
N ASN A 609 -8.71 -7.06 -38.46
CA ASN A 609 -7.30 -7.41 -38.55
C ASN A 609 -6.59 -6.40 -39.44
N GLY A 610 -5.61 -5.70 -38.87
CA GLY A 610 -4.67 -4.83 -39.60
C GLY A 610 -3.43 -5.60 -40.07
N CYS A 611 -3.21 -6.77 -39.48
CA CYS A 611 -2.45 -7.88 -40.04
C CYS A 611 -3.44 -8.90 -40.69
#